data_AF-A0A2D6IMX3-F1
#
_entry.id   AF-A0A2D6IMX3-F1
#
_cell.length_a   1.000
_cell.length_b   1.000
_cell.length_c   1.000
_cell.angle_alpha   90.00
_cell.angle_beta   90.00
_cell.angle_gamma   90.00
#
_symmetry.space_group_name_H-M   'P 1'
#
loop_
_entity.id
_entity.type
_entity.pdbx_description
1 polymer ?
#
loop_
_entity_poly.entity_id
_entity_poly.type
_entity_poly.pdbx_seq_one_letter_code
_entity_poly.pdbx_strand_id
1 'polypeptide(L)'
;MEEHLKKRPQKKVFQKEEIDSLRNQAIEKTKSKLLSDEKINKIILIGSSVKNSFGEYEPPGFRGSLFSDFDFIVFVEDDFEIPKWLDREPDGKPFPDDSMNLAYRNKKFIEDKYDVEVFFIRKSNAQDSKIQELGELAGIPMTSDSKHKYLIVYSKY
;
A
#
# COMPACT_ATOMS: atom_id res chain seq x y z
N MET A 1 9.95 10.63 -19.10
CA MET A 1 9.63 10.71 -17.66
C MET A 1 8.51 11.71 -17.47
N GLU A 2 7.37 11.27 -16.90
CA GLU A 2 6.20 12.14 -16.64
C GLU A 2 6.57 13.35 -15.77
N GLU A 3 5.87 14.48 -15.95
CA GLU A 3 6.22 15.75 -15.27
C GLU A 3 6.16 15.65 -13.74
N HIS A 4 5.21 14.89 -13.20
CA HIS A 4 5.09 14.68 -11.76
C HIS A 4 6.27 13.89 -11.18
N LEU A 5 6.84 12.94 -11.94
CA LEU A 5 8.03 12.18 -11.53
C LEU A 5 9.28 13.07 -11.44
N LYS A 6 9.34 14.18 -12.20
CA LYS A 6 10.40 15.19 -12.07
C LYS A 6 10.26 16.03 -10.80
N LYS A 7 9.04 16.19 -10.30
CA LYS A 7 8.70 16.95 -9.08
C LYS A 7 8.77 16.07 -7.82
N ARG A 8 8.79 14.74 -7.98
CA ARG A 8 9.09 13.82 -6.88
C ARG A 8 10.54 14.01 -6.45
N PRO A 9 10.80 14.00 -5.14
CA PRO A 9 12.17 14.02 -4.67
C PRO A 9 12.90 12.78 -5.18
N GLN A 10 13.97 13.01 -5.94
CA GLN A 10 14.99 12.01 -6.20
C GLN A 10 15.67 11.65 -4.88
N LYS A 11 16.16 10.40 -4.70
CA LYS A 11 16.95 9.88 -3.54
C LYS A 11 17.21 10.93 -2.43
N LYS A 12 16.17 11.27 -1.68
CA LYS A 12 16.26 12.22 -0.57
C LYS A 12 15.60 11.54 0.61
N VAL A 13 16.43 11.19 1.59
CA VAL A 13 15.95 10.71 2.87
C VAL A 13 15.25 11.87 3.55
N PHE A 14 13.98 11.66 3.88
CA PHE A 14 13.19 12.67 4.57
C PHE A 14 13.45 12.62 6.06
N GLN A 15 13.37 13.79 6.71
CA GLN A 15 13.34 13.84 8.16
C GLN A 15 12.04 13.23 8.66
N LYS A 16 12.08 12.63 9.84
CA LYS A 16 10.94 11.91 10.42
C LYS A 16 9.68 12.75 10.47
N GLU A 17 9.78 14.04 10.79
CA GLU A 17 8.65 14.95 10.88
C GLU A 17 7.95 15.13 9.52
N GLU A 18 8.73 15.17 8.43
CA GLU A 18 8.20 15.26 7.07
C GLU A 18 7.56 13.93 6.65
N ILE A 19 8.18 12.79 7.02
CA ILE A 19 7.59 11.46 6.81
C ILE A 19 6.25 11.35 7.55
N ASP A 20 6.21 11.74 8.82
CA ASP A 20 5.02 11.67 9.66
C ASP A 20 3.89 12.53 9.09
N SER A 21 4.21 13.75 8.62
CA SER A 21 3.26 14.64 7.95
C SER A 21 2.68 14.01 6.67
N LEU A 22 3.54 13.57 5.76
CA LEU A 22 3.10 12.98 4.48
C LEU A 22 2.32 11.68 4.72
N ARG A 23 2.75 10.84 5.68
CA ARG A 23 2.07 9.61 6.07
C ARG A 23 0.67 9.89 6.59
N ASN A 24 0.51 10.88 7.47
CA ASN A 24 -0.81 11.23 8.01
C ASN A 24 -1.75 11.77 6.92
N GLN A 25 -1.23 12.56 5.98
CA GLN A 25 -2.01 13.00 4.81
C GLN A 25 -2.46 11.82 3.95
N ALA A 26 -1.56 10.85 3.68
CA ALA A 26 -1.89 9.63 2.94
C ALA A 26 -2.97 8.82 3.66
N ILE A 27 -2.85 8.64 4.96
CA ILE A 27 -3.82 7.92 5.79
C ILE A 27 -5.21 8.56 5.72
N GLU A 28 -5.32 9.87 5.95
CA GLU A 28 -6.62 10.54 5.98
C GLU A 28 -7.27 10.61 4.59
N LYS A 29 -6.47 10.80 3.53
CA LYS A 29 -6.98 10.78 2.16
C LYS A 29 -7.44 9.37 1.73
N THR A 30 -6.72 8.32 2.13
CA THR A 30 -7.12 6.94 1.88
C THR A 30 -8.39 6.58 2.66
N LYS A 31 -8.45 6.92 3.95
CA LYS A 31 -9.64 6.69 4.78
C LYS A 31 -10.88 7.38 4.22
N SER A 32 -10.79 8.67 3.88
CA SER A 32 -11.92 9.41 3.31
C SER A 32 -12.42 8.86 1.98
N LYS A 33 -11.55 8.19 1.20
CA LYS A 33 -11.92 7.57 -0.08
C LYS A 33 -12.44 6.13 0.01
N LEU A 34 -12.12 5.41 1.08
CA LEU A 34 -12.46 3.98 1.23
C LEU A 34 -13.50 3.70 2.32
N LEU A 35 -13.49 4.42 3.44
CA LEU A 35 -14.32 4.09 4.61
C LEU A 35 -15.79 4.51 4.49
N SER A 36 -16.20 5.14 3.39
CA SER A 36 -17.63 5.26 3.06
C SER A 36 -18.26 3.92 2.66
N ASP A 37 -17.44 2.88 2.43
CA ASP A 37 -17.89 1.54 2.09
C ASP A 37 -17.84 0.61 3.32
N GLU A 38 -19.00 0.03 3.66
CA GLU A 38 -19.15 -0.92 4.77
C GLU A 38 -18.52 -2.29 4.49
N LYS A 39 -17.89 -2.52 3.33
CA LYS A 39 -17.20 -3.77 3.00
C LYS A 39 -15.69 -3.74 3.30
N ILE A 40 -15.15 -2.61 3.77
CA ILE A 40 -13.77 -2.53 4.24
C ILE A 40 -13.66 -3.13 5.64
N ASN A 41 -12.79 -4.13 5.82
CA ASN A 41 -12.59 -4.82 7.10
C ASN A 41 -11.38 -4.28 7.86
N LYS A 42 -10.28 -4.02 7.16
CA LYS A 42 -9.03 -3.55 7.74
C LYS A 42 -8.22 -2.78 6.69
N ILE A 43 -7.57 -1.70 7.11
CA ILE A 43 -6.60 -0.96 6.30
C ILE A 43 -5.28 -0.97 7.07
N ILE A 44 -4.22 -1.39 6.41
CA ILE A 44 -2.86 -1.39 6.94
C ILE A 44 -1.99 -0.56 6.00
N LEU A 45 -1.12 0.26 6.58
CA LEU A 45 -0.04 0.91 5.85
C LEU A 45 1.25 0.13 6.10
N ILE A 46 2.02 -0.11 5.03
CA ILE A 46 3.34 -0.76 5.08
C ILE A 46 4.40 0.11 4.39
N GLY A 47 5.60 -0.44 4.22
CA GLY A 47 6.65 0.20 3.43
C GLY A 47 7.51 1.21 4.19
N SER A 48 8.25 2.02 3.43
CA SER A 48 9.30 2.90 3.94
C SER A 48 8.78 4.03 4.84
N SER A 49 7.55 4.50 4.62
CA SER A 49 6.91 5.53 5.46
C SER A 49 6.65 5.06 6.90
N VAL A 50 6.44 3.76 7.12
CA VAL A 50 6.30 3.16 8.44
C VAL A 50 7.67 2.84 9.06
N LYS A 51 8.64 2.51 8.22
CA LYS A 51 10.02 2.22 8.63
C LYS A 51 10.84 3.48 8.95
N ASN A 52 10.30 4.68 8.70
CA ASN A 52 11.00 5.97 8.78
C ASN A 52 12.21 6.04 7.84
N SER A 53 12.14 5.32 6.73
CA SER A 53 13.15 5.26 5.68
C SER A 53 12.59 5.75 4.36
N PHE A 54 11.56 6.61 4.39
CA PHE A 54 10.93 7.15 3.18
C PHE A 54 11.97 7.94 2.38
N GLY A 55 12.08 7.64 1.08
CA GLY A 55 13.17 8.14 0.22
C GLY A 55 14.46 7.33 0.26
N GLU A 56 14.61 6.36 1.18
CA GLU A 56 15.67 5.34 1.18
C GLU A 56 15.20 4.10 0.42
N TYR A 57 16.06 3.61 -0.48
CA TYR A 57 15.86 2.32 -1.13
C TYR A 57 16.95 1.37 -0.69
N GLU A 58 16.58 0.40 0.13
CA GLU A 58 17.42 -0.78 0.35
C GLU A 58 17.50 -1.56 -0.97
N PRO A 59 18.69 -1.90 -1.49
CA PRO A 59 18.81 -2.83 -2.60
C PRO A 59 18.49 -4.27 -2.14
N PRO A 60 17.73 -5.08 -2.90
CA PRO A 60 16.83 -4.71 -3.98
C PRO A 60 15.46 -4.41 -3.38
N GLY A 61 15.01 -3.16 -3.48
CA GLY A 61 13.68 -2.79 -2.98
C GLY A 61 12.63 -3.71 -3.60
N PHE A 62 11.49 -3.86 -2.94
CA PHE A 62 10.44 -4.81 -3.30
C PHE A 62 10.05 -4.80 -4.80
N ARG A 63 10.32 -3.69 -5.53
CA ARG A 63 10.30 -3.62 -7.00
C ARG A 63 11.39 -2.75 -7.68
N GLY A 64 12.52 -2.45 -7.05
CA GLY A 64 13.53 -1.57 -7.67
C GLY A 64 13.01 -0.18 -8.10
N SER A 65 11.90 0.29 -7.50
CA SER A 65 11.29 1.58 -7.81
C SER A 65 12.26 2.73 -7.48
N LEU A 66 12.33 3.72 -8.37
CA LEU A 66 13.18 4.91 -8.20
C LEU A 66 12.57 5.95 -7.24
N PHE A 67 11.30 5.82 -6.85
CA PHE A 67 10.54 6.87 -6.16
C PHE A 67 9.53 6.36 -5.12
N SER A 68 9.38 7.07 -3.99
CA SER A 68 8.69 6.52 -2.80
C SER A 68 7.21 6.76 -2.87
N ASP A 69 6.45 5.72 -2.62
CA ASP A 69 5.00 5.65 -2.62
C ASP A 69 4.49 5.14 -1.26
N PHE A 70 3.18 5.31 -1.06
CA PHE A 70 2.49 4.82 0.12
C PHE A 70 1.79 3.50 -0.22
N ASP A 71 2.22 2.43 0.42
CA ASP A 71 1.69 1.09 0.21
C ASP A 71 0.62 0.75 1.25
N PHE A 72 -0.63 0.62 0.80
CA PHE A 72 -1.75 0.21 1.64
C PHE A 72 -2.18 -1.22 1.31
N ILE A 73 -2.44 -2.01 2.35
CA ILE A 73 -3.10 -3.30 2.27
C ILE A 73 -4.52 -3.13 2.81
N VAL A 74 -5.52 -3.47 2.01
CA VAL A 74 -6.93 -3.28 2.33
C VAL A 74 -7.64 -4.62 2.28
N PHE A 75 -8.09 -5.07 3.44
CA PHE A 75 -8.87 -6.30 3.57
C PHE A 75 -10.34 -5.97 3.35
N VAL A 76 -10.99 -6.71 2.46
CA VAL A 76 -12.35 -6.42 1.99
C VAL A 76 -13.22 -7.67 1.93
N GLU A 77 -14.54 -7.52 1.94
CA GLU A 77 -15.46 -8.61 1.60
C GLU A 77 -15.25 -9.09 0.15
N ASP A 78 -15.62 -10.34 -0.14
CA ASP A 78 -15.30 -10.99 -1.43
C ASP A 78 -15.98 -10.33 -2.64
N ASP A 79 -17.12 -9.67 -2.42
CA ASP A 79 -17.94 -8.98 -3.41
C ASP A 79 -17.65 -7.46 -3.47
N PHE A 80 -16.52 -7.02 -2.92
CA PHE A 80 -16.09 -5.63 -2.97
C PHE A 80 -15.77 -5.19 -4.40
N GLU A 81 -16.32 -4.02 -4.79
CA GLU A 81 -16.04 -3.39 -6.06
C GLU A 81 -14.89 -2.39 -5.92
N ILE A 82 -13.89 -2.51 -6.78
CA ILE A 82 -12.72 -1.64 -6.71
C ILE A 82 -13.12 -0.22 -7.15
N PRO A 83 -12.83 0.82 -6.34
CA PRO A 83 -13.18 2.19 -6.67
C PRO A 83 -12.52 2.69 -7.96
N LYS A 84 -13.27 3.41 -8.80
CA LYS A 84 -12.80 3.95 -10.09
C LYS A 84 -11.69 4.99 -10.01
N TRP A 85 -11.37 5.50 -8.82
CA TRP A 85 -10.24 6.43 -8.65
C TRP A 85 -8.89 5.71 -8.63
N LEU A 86 -8.89 4.39 -8.66
CA LEU A 86 -7.72 3.53 -8.68
C LEU A 86 -7.61 2.85 -10.05
N ASP A 87 -6.42 2.90 -10.64
CA ASP A 87 -6.10 2.20 -11.87
C ASP A 87 -5.43 0.87 -11.53
N ARG A 88 -5.72 -0.19 -12.28
CA ARG A 88 -5.07 -1.49 -12.08
C ARG A 88 -3.58 -1.36 -12.41
N GLU A 89 -2.71 -1.86 -11.53
CA GLU A 89 -1.28 -1.89 -11.80
C GLU A 89 -0.95 -3.10 -12.69
N PRO A 90 -0.47 -2.90 -13.94
CA PRO A 90 -0.30 -4.00 -14.89
C PRO A 90 0.90 -4.90 -14.57
N ASP A 91 1.95 -4.34 -13.97
CA ASP A 91 3.24 -5.00 -13.80
C ASP A 91 3.50 -5.42 -12.34
N GLY A 92 2.61 -5.02 -11.43
CA GLY A 92 2.80 -5.19 -10.00
C GLY A 92 2.09 -6.43 -9.46
N LYS A 93 2.80 -7.54 -9.24
CA LYS A 93 2.21 -8.72 -8.60
C LYS A 93 2.81 -8.96 -7.21
N PRO A 94 2.07 -8.78 -6.09
CA PRO A 94 2.51 -9.27 -4.79
C PRO A 94 2.41 -10.80 -4.70
N PHE A 95 1.54 -11.41 -5.52
CA PHE A 95 1.32 -12.85 -5.59
C PHE A 95 1.73 -13.39 -6.97
N PRO A 96 2.18 -14.66 -7.05
CA PRO A 96 2.56 -15.28 -8.33
C PRO A 96 1.37 -15.56 -9.26
N ASP A 97 0.15 -15.64 -8.72
CA ASP A 97 -1.08 -15.86 -9.48
C ASP A 97 -1.78 -14.53 -9.82
N ASP A 98 -2.09 -14.34 -11.09
CA ASP A 98 -2.79 -13.14 -11.59
C ASP A 98 -4.22 -13.01 -11.09
N SER A 99 -4.88 -14.12 -10.77
CA SER A 99 -6.23 -14.11 -10.21
C SER A 99 -6.27 -13.56 -8.78
N MET A 100 -5.14 -13.62 -8.07
CA MET A 100 -4.97 -13.09 -6.72
C MET A 100 -4.40 -11.67 -6.71
N ASN A 101 -4.02 -11.15 -7.87
CA ASN A 101 -3.38 -9.85 -7.98
C ASN A 101 -4.41 -8.70 -8.07
N LEU A 102 -4.65 -8.07 -6.92
CA LEU A 102 -5.48 -6.89 -6.77
C LEU A 102 -4.64 -5.67 -6.36
N ALA A 103 -3.52 -5.46 -7.06
CA ALA A 103 -2.71 -4.26 -6.95
C ALA A 103 -3.30 -3.13 -7.80
N TYR A 104 -3.56 -1.99 -7.18
CA TYR A 104 -4.07 -0.80 -7.82
C TYR A 104 -3.27 0.42 -7.40
N ARG A 105 -3.28 1.45 -8.24
CA ARG A 105 -2.49 2.65 -8.01
C ARG A 105 -3.28 3.91 -8.29
N ASN A 106 -2.97 4.97 -7.56
CA ASN A 106 -3.31 6.33 -7.98
C ASN A 106 -2.04 7.17 -7.99
N LYS A 107 -1.71 7.69 -9.18
CA LYS A 107 -0.57 8.58 -9.37
C LYS A 107 -0.90 9.97 -8.88
N LYS A 108 0.08 10.67 -8.29
CA LYS A 108 -0.10 12.06 -7.80
C LYS A 108 -1.15 12.17 -6.69
N PHE A 109 -1.18 11.19 -5.79
CA PHE A 109 -2.15 11.11 -4.73
C PHE A 109 -1.94 12.16 -3.62
N ILE A 110 -0.70 12.40 -3.19
CA ILE A 110 -0.38 13.40 -2.15
C ILE A 110 0.38 14.56 -2.76
N GLU A 111 -0.11 15.78 -2.52
CA GLU A 111 0.43 17.04 -3.06
C GLU A 111 0.67 17.04 -4.59
N ASP A 112 -0.09 16.23 -5.33
CA ASP A 112 0.13 15.94 -6.75
C ASP A 112 1.54 15.41 -7.09
N LYS A 113 2.25 14.87 -6.10
CA LYS A 113 3.64 14.41 -6.19
C LYS A 113 3.78 12.92 -5.90
N TYR A 114 3.23 12.43 -4.80
CA TYR A 114 3.47 11.06 -4.33
C TYR A 114 2.33 10.15 -4.72
N ASP A 115 2.67 8.95 -5.17
CA ASP A 115 1.66 7.95 -5.52
C ASP A 115 1.23 7.15 -4.30
N VAL A 116 0.07 6.52 -4.43
CA VAL A 116 -0.38 5.47 -3.52
C VAL A 116 -0.55 4.18 -4.29
N GLU A 117 -0.06 3.08 -3.74
CA GLU A 117 -0.36 1.73 -4.19
C GLU A 117 -1.27 1.07 -3.14
N VAL A 118 -2.34 0.44 -3.60
CA VAL A 118 -3.36 -0.18 -2.77
C VAL A 118 -3.53 -1.61 -3.23
N PHE A 119 -3.28 -2.54 -2.32
CA PHE A 119 -3.47 -3.96 -2.52
C PHE A 119 -4.75 -4.39 -1.81
N PHE A 120 -5.71 -4.90 -2.56
CA PHE A 120 -6.93 -5.44 -1.95
C PHE A 120 -6.78 -6.93 -1.69
N ILE A 121 -7.19 -7.37 -0.51
CA ILE A 121 -7.19 -8.79 -0.14
C ILE A 121 -8.61 -9.14 0.26
N ARG A 122 -9.21 -10.01 -0.55
CA ARG A 122 -10.55 -10.54 -0.29
C ARG A 122 -10.53 -11.41 0.97
N LYS A 123 -11.64 -11.42 1.69
CA LYS A 123 -11.79 -12.13 2.96
C LYS A 123 -11.50 -13.62 2.85
N SER A 124 -12.04 -14.28 1.84
CA SER A 124 -11.75 -15.69 1.54
C SER A 124 -10.25 -15.94 1.40
N ASN A 125 -9.56 -15.10 0.63
CA ASN A 125 -8.11 -15.19 0.45
C ASN A 125 -7.33 -14.90 1.74
N ALA A 126 -7.77 -13.93 2.54
CA ALA A 126 -7.14 -13.60 3.82
C ALA A 126 -7.25 -14.74 4.85
N GLN A 127 -8.18 -15.68 4.68
CA GLN A 127 -8.37 -16.85 5.54
C GLN A 127 -7.67 -18.11 5.02
N ASP A 128 -7.18 -18.11 3.79
CA ASP A 128 -6.44 -19.23 3.20
C ASP A 128 -4.99 -19.22 3.70
N SER A 129 -4.56 -20.32 4.32
CA SER A 129 -3.24 -20.43 4.93
C SER A 129 -2.08 -20.34 3.92
N LYS A 130 -2.27 -20.83 2.69
CA LYS A 130 -1.25 -20.72 1.64
C LYS A 130 -1.11 -19.29 1.17
N ILE A 131 -2.22 -18.57 1.05
CA ILE A 131 -2.20 -17.16 0.65
C ILE A 131 -1.61 -16.29 1.77
N GLN A 132 -1.93 -16.59 3.03
CA GLN A 132 -1.29 -15.95 4.18
C GLN A 132 0.23 -16.11 4.13
N GLU A 133 0.72 -17.35 3.94
CA GLU A 133 2.16 -17.63 3.83
C GLU A 133 2.81 -16.86 2.66
N LEU A 134 2.19 -16.89 1.47
CA LEU A 134 2.67 -16.14 0.31
C LEU A 134 2.72 -14.64 0.57
N GLY A 135 1.69 -14.09 1.23
CA GLY A 135 1.63 -12.68 1.58
C GLY A 135 2.74 -12.30 2.57
N GLU A 136 2.97 -13.11 3.60
CA GLU A 136 4.07 -12.88 4.56
C GLU A 136 5.44 -13.00 3.87
N LEU A 137 5.64 -13.93 2.93
CA LEU A 137 6.86 -13.97 2.12
C LEU A 137 7.03 -12.71 1.25
N ALA A 138 5.92 -12.16 0.78
CA ALA A 138 5.82 -10.91 0.05
C ALA A 138 5.82 -9.65 0.95
N GLY A 139 6.10 -9.75 2.25
CA GLY A 139 6.17 -8.56 3.12
C GLY A 139 4.82 -7.98 3.55
N ILE A 140 3.71 -8.66 3.25
CA ILE A 140 2.36 -8.28 3.61
C ILE A 140 2.01 -8.89 4.97
N PRO A 141 1.59 -8.10 5.97
CA PRO A 141 1.19 -8.60 7.28
C PRO A 141 -0.20 -9.22 7.22
N MET A 142 -0.24 -10.52 6.89
CA MET A 142 -1.46 -11.31 6.71
C MET A 142 -2.01 -11.85 8.03
N THR A 143 -1.14 -12.01 9.03
CA THR A 143 -1.45 -12.63 10.32
C THR A 143 -1.16 -11.70 11.49
N SER A 144 -1.64 -12.04 12.70
CA SER A 144 -1.30 -11.30 13.93
C SER A 144 0.19 -11.36 14.26
N ASP A 145 0.86 -12.44 13.85
CA ASP A 145 2.24 -12.76 14.22
C ASP A 145 3.22 -12.31 13.13
N SER A 146 2.78 -11.43 12.22
CA SER A 146 3.63 -10.91 11.15
C SER A 146 4.88 -10.23 11.71
N LYS A 147 6.03 -10.62 11.18
CA LYS A 147 7.33 -10.02 11.51
C LYS A 147 7.57 -8.67 10.83
N HIS A 148 6.71 -8.30 9.87
CA HIS A 148 6.89 -7.07 9.09
C HIS A 148 6.44 -5.86 9.88
N LYS A 149 7.13 -4.73 9.70
CA LYS A 149 6.71 -3.48 10.33
C LYS A 149 5.52 -2.90 9.56
N TYR A 150 4.41 -2.67 10.25
CA TYR A 150 3.20 -2.10 9.67
C TYR A 150 2.50 -1.15 10.64
N LEU A 151 1.55 -0.39 10.12
CA LEU A 151 0.67 0.49 10.89
C LEU A 151 -0.79 0.13 10.58
N ILE A 152 -1.57 -0.22 11.59
CA ILE A 152 -3.01 -0.40 11.43
C ILE A 152 -3.64 0.99 11.33
N VAL A 153 -4.22 1.29 10.18
CA VAL A 153 -4.87 2.57 9.88
C VAL A 153 -6.35 2.51 10.24
N TYR A 154 -6.97 1.35 10.02
CA TYR A 154 -8.36 1.07 10.37
C TYR A 154 -8.53 -0.43 10.59
N SER A 155 -9.35 -0.80 11.56
CA SER A 155 -9.79 -2.17 11.77
C SER A 155 -11.22 -2.13 12.32
N LYS A 156 -12.12 -2.96 11.77
CA LYS A 156 -13.44 -3.18 12.37
C LYS A 156 -13.40 -4.08 13.61
N TYR A 157 -12.31 -4.84 13.76
CA TYR A 157 -12.11 -5.85 14.80
C TYR A 157 -10.90 -5.51 15.66
#